data_AF-A0A7W7ZP38-F1
#
_entry.id   AF-A0A7W7ZP38-F1
#
_cell.length_a   1.000
_cell.length_b   1.000
_cell.length_c   1.000
_cell.angle_alpha   90.00
_cell.angle_beta   90.00
_cell.angle_gamma   90.00
#
_symmetry.space_group_name_H-M   'P 1'
#
loop_
_entity.id
_entity.type
_entity.pdbx_description
1 polymer ?
#
loop_
_entity_poly.entity_id
_entity_poly.type
_entity_poly.pdbx_seq_one_letter_code
_entity_poly.pdbx_strand_id
1 'polypeptide(L)'
;MDSTEWLKEILKTRSETLSPEIRRRLDAAHEIVIFGSFAAHLQHAESDLDVFCVGESRTHFKSPLIELMILPEHDVFSEIWLGSELANHISNFGIPLGSHPDWFSLTRVGPLSVTRKEKRISAYVRSLERHWGLLSDQAKLHYGVKIRRELQRLQFLQNGQAVPPTKLLDIAFASRAGGGFDSLQCVSGPLQKKILAFFPLSFMP
;
A
#
# COMPACT_ATOMS: atom_id res chain seq x y z
N MET A 1 -12.53 20.44 14.23
CA MET A 1 -12.60 20.44 12.75
C MET A 1 -12.86 19.01 12.33
N ASP A 2 -13.89 18.78 11.53
CA ASP A 2 -14.20 17.43 11.01
C ASP A 2 -13.02 16.93 10.17
N SER A 3 -12.60 15.67 10.38
CA SER A 3 -11.45 15.06 9.68
C SER A 3 -11.67 15.11 8.17
N THR A 4 -12.90 14.90 7.73
CA THR A 4 -13.29 14.96 6.32
C THR A 4 -13.12 16.35 5.71
N GLU A 5 -13.54 17.41 6.43
CA GLU A 5 -13.41 18.79 5.95
C GLU A 5 -11.95 19.24 5.87
N TRP A 6 -11.11 18.80 6.82
CA TRP A 6 -9.67 19.03 6.76
C TRP A 6 -9.02 18.36 5.54
N LEU A 7 -9.39 17.11 5.23
CA LEU A 7 -8.89 16.40 4.04
C LEU A 7 -9.35 17.03 2.73
N LYS A 8 -10.60 17.53 2.67
CA LYS A 8 -11.10 18.29 1.51
C LYS A 8 -10.26 19.54 1.24
N GLU A 9 -9.90 20.29 2.29
CA GLU A 9 -9.07 21.48 2.14
C GLU A 9 -7.65 21.11 1.65
N ILE A 10 -7.04 20.05 2.20
CA ILE A 10 -5.73 19.58 1.73
C ILE A 10 -5.78 19.15 0.26
N LEU A 11 -6.80 18.38 -0.13
CA LEU A 11 -6.98 17.97 -1.52
C LEU A 11 -7.10 19.19 -2.43
N LYS A 12 -7.91 20.17 -2.04
CA LYS A 12 -8.09 21.42 -2.79
C LYS A 12 -6.76 22.14 -2.98
N THR A 13 -6.00 22.40 -1.90
CA THR A 13 -4.69 23.07 -2.00
C THR A 13 -3.71 22.28 -2.87
N ARG A 14 -3.62 20.96 -2.70
CA ARG A 14 -2.65 20.14 -3.47
C ARG A 14 -3.06 19.98 -4.93
N SER A 15 -4.36 19.99 -5.22
CA SER A 15 -4.89 19.98 -6.58
C SER A 15 -4.47 21.22 -7.38
N GLU A 16 -4.03 22.29 -6.70
CA GLU A 16 -3.57 23.51 -7.36
C GLU A 16 -2.39 23.28 -8.29
N THR A 17 -1.56 22.29 -7.95
CA THR A 17 -0.36 21.90 -8.69
C THR A 17 -0.62 20.95 -9.86
N LEU A 18 -1.85 20.47 -10.02
CA LEU A 18 -2.22 19.54 -11.09
C LEU A 18 -2.30 20.27 -12.43
N SER A 19 -1.93 19.57 -13.50
CA SER A 19 -2.19 20.08 -14.85
C SER A 19 -3.70 20.25 -15.09
N PRO A 20 -4.12 21.16 -15.99
CA PRO A 20 -5.54 21.39 -16.25
C PRO A 20 -6.30 20.12 -16.63
N GLU A 21 -5.67 19.21 -17.37
CA GLU A 21 -6.27 17.94 -17.76
C GLU A 21 -6.53 17.03 -16.55
N ILE A 22 -5.56 16.87 -15.66
CA ILE A 22 -5.69 16.00 -14.50
C ILE A 22 -6.69 16.58 -13.50
N ARG A 23 -6.68 17.90 -13.29
CA ARG A 23 -7.68 18.56 -12.45
C ARG A 23 -9.09 18.34 -13.00
N ARG A 24 -9.32 18.54 -14.30
CA ARG A 24 -10.62 18.28 -14.92
C ARG A 24 -11.12 16.84 -14.67
N ARG A 25 -10.22 15.85 -14.70
CA ARG A 25 -10.58 14.46 -14.40
C ARG A 25 -10.91 14.23 -12.92
N LEU A 26 -10.18 14.90 -12.01
CA LEU A 26 -10.49 14.87 -10.58
C LEU A 26 -11.85 15.54 -10.29
N ASP A 27 -12.12 16.69 -10.89
CA ASP A 27 -13.37 17.44 -10.71
C ASP A 27 -14.59 16.67 -11.26
N ALA A 28 -14.38 15.83 -12.28
CA ALA A 28 -15.42 14.96 -12.85
C ALA A 28 -15.60 13.62 -12.11
N ALA A 29 -14.77 13.33 -11.10
CA ALA A 29 -14.93 12.12 -10.30
C ALA A 29 -16.14 12.24 -9.35
N HIS A 30 -16.89 11.15 -9.17
CA HIS A 30 -18.09 11.14 -8.33
C HIS A 30 -17.89 10.44 -6.98
N GLU A 31 -16.91 9.55 -6.87
CA GLU A 31 -16.44 9.03 -5.57
C GLU A 31 -14.98 9.44 -5.39
N ILE A 32 -14.65 9.98 -4.22
CA ILE A 32 -13.30 10.38 -3.85
C ILE A 32 -12.98 9.82 -2.47
N VAL A 33 -11.89 9.07 -2.38
CA VAL A 33 -11.41 8.44 -1.15
C VAL A 33 -9.95 8.85 -0.94
N ILE A 34 -9.66 9.45 0.21
CA ILE A 34 -8.28 9.67 0.64
C ILE A 34 -7.81 8.42 1.38
N PHE A 35 -6.63 7.92 1.07
CA PHE A 35 -6.05 6.77 1.76
C PHE A 35 -4.60 7.05 2.18
N GLY A 36 -3.90 6.00 2.62
CA GLY A 36 -2.49 6.11 2.99
C GLY A 36 -2.26 6.90 4.28
N SER A 37 -1.18 7.69 4.30
CA SER A 37 -0.67 8.28 5.55
C SER A 37 -1.60 9.34 6.14
N PHE A 38 -2.26 10.14 5.31
CA PHE A 38 -3.22 11.16 5.75
C PHE A 38 -4.46 10.55 6.37
N ALA A 39 -5.04 9.52 5.74
CA ALA A 39 -6.21 8.84 6.27
C ALA A 39 -5.92 8.16 7.63
N ALA A 40 -4.71 7.62 7.77
CA ALA A 40 -4.27 7.00 9.01
C ALA A 40 -3.88 8.00 10.12
N HIS A 41 -3.86 9.32 9.85
CA HIS A 41 -3.29 10.34 10.74
C HIS A 41 -1.80 10.08 11.07
N LEU A 42 -1.09 9.49 10.12
CA LEU A 42 0.32 9.10 10.21
C LEU A 42 1.17 9.84 9.17
N GLN A 43 0.74 11.00 8.69
CA GLN A 43 1.48 11.82 7.73
C GLN A 43 2.67 12.54 8.36
N HIS A 44 3.62 12.96 7.53
CA HIS A 44 4.62 13.98 7.82
C HIS A 44 4.37 15.21 6.95
N ALA A 45 5.05 16.33 7.23
CA ALA A 45 4.89 17.57 6.45
C ALA A 45 5.10 17.35 4.94
N GLU A 46 6.05 16.49 4.58
CA GLU A 46 6.42 16.16 3.20
C GLU A 46 5.66 14.96 2.61
N SER A 47 4.69 14.39 3.33
CA SER A 47 3.94 13.24 2.80
C SER A 47 3.08 13.65 1.61
N ASP A 48 3.09 12.84 0.56
CA ASP A 48 2.13 12.91 -0.54
C ASP A 48 0.71 12.55 -0.06
N LEU A 49 -0.29 13.03 -0.82
CA LEU A 49 -1.69 12.75 -0.57
C LEU A 49 -2.09 11.62 -1.52
N ASP A 50 -2.45 10.47 -0.98
CA ASP A 50 -2.94 9.34 -1.77
C ASP A 50 -4.44 9.47 -1.98
N VAL A 51 -4.86 9.57 -3.25
CA VAL A 51 -6.25 9.83 -3.64
C VAL A 51 -6.70 8.76 -4.63
N PHE A 52 -7.80 8.08 -4.28
CA PHE A 52 -8.51 7.18 -5.17
C PHE A 52 -9.83 7.80 -5.58
N CYS A 53 -10.14 7.71 -6.86
CA CYS A 53 -11.38 8.23 -7.42
C CYS A 53 -12.06 7.22 -8.34
N VAL A 54 -13.39 7.33 -8.42
CA VAL A 54 -14.18 6.71 -9.48
C VAL A 54 -14.60 7.79 -10.48
N GLY A 55 -14.27 7.58 -11.75
CA GLY A 55 -14.48 8.57 -12.82
C GLY A 55 -14.53 7.93 -14.20
N GLU A 56 -14.54 8.72 -15.27
CA GLU A 56 -14.78 8.19 -16.63
C GLU A 56 -13.62 7.39 -17.22
N SER A 57 -12.39 7.77 -16.89
CA SER A 57 -11.19 7.24 -17.55
C SER A 57 -10.11 6.83 -16.57
N ARG A 58 -9.52 5.65 -16.85
CA ARG A 58 -8.41 5.12 -16.07
C ARG A 58 -7.25 6.11 -16.12
N THR A 59 -6.85 6.61 -14.96
CA THR A 59 -5.82 7.62 -14.81
C THR A 59 -4.91 7.26 -13.65
N HIS A 60 -3.60 7.32 -13.86
CA HIS A 60 -2.62 7.32 -12.78
C HIS A 60 -1.74 8.54 -12.95
N PHE A 61 -1.69 9.37 -11.92
CA PHE A 61 -0.87 10.57 -11.88
C PHE A 61 -0.11 10.59 -10.56
N LYS A 62 1.17 10.95 -10.59
CA LYS A 62 2.00 11.07 -9.40
C LYS A 62 2.84 12.34 -9.48
N SER A 63 2.75 13.16 -8.43
CA SER A 63 3.66 14.26 -8.14
C SER A 63 4.24 14.09 -6.72
N PRO A 64 5.20 14.93 -6.29
CA PRO A 64 5.67 14.92 -4.92
C PRO A 64 4.59 15.22 -3.87
N LEU A 65 3.48 15.85 -4.26
CA LEU A 65 2.43 16.30 -3.33
C LEU A 65 1.17 15.42 -3.36
N ILE A 66 0.90 14.76 -4.48
CA ILE A 66 -0.33 14.00 -4.66
C ILE A 66 -0.10 12.81 -5.59
N GLU A 67 -0.61 11.65 -5.17
CA GLU A 67 -0.77 10.48 -6.01
C GLU A 67 -2.26 10.26 -6.25
N LEU A 68 -2.67 10.32 -7.51
CA LEU A 68 -4.06 10.23 -7.94
C LEU A 68 -4.24 8.97 -8.79
N MET A 69 -5.20 8.15 -8.39
CA MET A 69 -5.65 6.98 -9.13
C MET A 69 -7.14 7.10 -9.41
N ILE A 70 -7.52 7.15 -10.69
CA ILE A 70 -8.91 7.17 -11.13
C ILE A 70 -9.19 5.85 -11.84
N LEU A 71 -10.25 5.16 -11.45
CA LEU A 71 -10.78 4.00 -12.16
C LEU A 71 -12.17 4.27 -12.72
N PRO A 72 -12.48 3.77 -13.93
CA PRO A 72 -13.84 3.60 -14.42
C PRO A 72 -14.70 2.78 -13.46
N GLU A 73 -15.97 3.13 -13.31
CA GLU A 73 -16.90 2.43 -12.44
C GLU A 73 -16.93 0.91 -12.72
N HIS A 74 -17.00 0.51 -13.99
CA HIS A 74 -16.97 -0.91 -14.37
C HIS A 74 -15.68 -1.64 -13.94
N ASP A 75 -14.56 -0.93 -13.83
CA ASP A 75 -13.30 -1.51 -13.34
C ASP A 75 -13.31 -1.69 -11.82
N VAL A 76 -13.97 -0.78 -11.09
CA VAL A 76 -14.11 -0.82 -9.63
C VAL A 76 -14.93 -2.02 -9.17
N PHE A 77 -15.94 -2.43 -9.95
CA PHE A 77 -16.72 -3.62 -9.64
C PHE A 77 -16.13 -4.92 -10.21
N SER A 78 -14.97 -4.85 -10.87
CA SER A 78 -14.31 -6.05 -11.39
C SER A 78 -13.77 -6.92 -10.25
N GLU A 79 -13.86 -8.25 -10.38
CA GLU A 79 -13.31 -9.18 -9.39
C GLU A 79 -11.80 -9.01 -9.20
N ILE A 80 -11.09 -8.60 -10.26
CA ILE A 80 -9.66 -8.35 -10.22
C ILE A 80 -9.34 -7.18 -9.29
N TRP A 81 -10.10 -6.08 -9.37
CA TRP A 81 -9.93 -4.93 -8.49
C TRP A 81 -10.39 -5.24 -7.07
N LEU A 82 -11.62 -5.72 -6.89
CA LEU A 82 -12.20 -6.02 -5.58
C LEU A 82 -11.36 -7.05 -4.80
N GLY A 83 -10.70 -7.96 -5.52
CA GLY A 83 -9.79 -8.96 -4.99
C GLY A 83 -8.37 -8.46 -4.69
N SER A 84 -8.04 -7.21 -5.01
CA SER A 84 -6.66 -6.69 -4.98
C SER A 84 -6.22 -6.17 -3.60
N GLU A 85 -4.90 -6.22 -3.33
CA GLU A 85 -4.30 -5.65 -2.11
C GLU A 85 -4.70 -4.18 -1.93
N LEU A 86 -4.72 -3.40 -3.01
CA LEU A 86 -5.01 -1.97 -2.95
C LEU A 86 -6.48 -1.67 -2.66
N ALA A 87 -7.43 -2.37 -3.30
CA ALA A 87 -8.85 -2.17 -3.01
C ALA A 87 -9.19 -2.54 -1.56
N ASN A 88 -8.61 -3.63 -1.04
CA ASN A 88 -8.77 -4.01 0.37
C ASN A 88 -8.15 -2.97 1.31
N HIS A 89 -7.00 -2.39 0.95
CA HIS A 89 -6.41 -1.32 1.74
C HIS A 89 -7.30 -0.07 1.77
N ILE A 90 -7.77 0.39 0.61
CA ILE A 90 -8.58 1.62 0.50
C ILE A 90 -9.92 1.45 1.23
N SER A 91 -10.60 0.33 1.07
CA SER A 91 -11.89 0.08 1.74
C SER A 91 -11.79 -0.01 3.26
N ASN A 92 -10.66 -0.50 3.81
CA ASN A 92 -10.50 -0.68 5.25
C ASN A 92 -9.87 0.53 5.95
N PHE A 93 -9.06 1.32 5.25
CA PHE A 93 -8.26 2.39 5.85
C PHE A 93 -8.47 3.76 5.18
N GLY A 94 -9.22 3.82 4.08
CA GLY A 94 -9.53 5.06 3.39
C GLY A 94 -10.67 5.83 4.05
N ILE A 95 -10.68 7.14 3.82
CA ILE A 95 -11.71 8.06 4.26
C ILE A 95 -12.43 8.60 3.02
N PRO A 96 -13.70 8.23 2.77
CA PRO A 96 -14.48 8.82 1.69
C PRO A 96 -14.79 10.29 2.00
N LEU A 97 -14.64 11.16 1.01
CA LEU A 97 -14.96 12.59 1.15
C LEU A 97 -16.44 12.91 0.91
N GLY A 98 -17.22 11.91 0.50
CA GLY A 98 -18.66 11.97 0.24
C GLY A 98 -19.40 10.81 0.89
N SER A 99 -20.39 10.25 0.17
CA SER A 99 -21.08 9.04 0.62
C SER A 99 -20.12 7.85 0.71
N HIS A 100 -20.47 6.89 1.56
CA HIS A 100 -19.73 5.65 1.67
C HIS A 100 -19.84 4.87 0.34
N PRO A 101 -18.72 4.50 -0.32
CA PRO A 101 -18.79 3.78 -1.59
C PRO A 101 -19.37 2.37 -1.41
N ASP A 102 -20.22 1.95 -2.33
CA ASP A 102 -20.89 0.64 -2.26
C ASP A 102 -19.89 -0.52 -2.37
N TRP A 103 -18.87 -0.34 -3.22
CA TRP A 103 -17.85 -1.36 -3.49
C TRP A 103 -16.96 -1.68 -2.28
N PHE A 104 -16.89 -0.82 -1.26
CA PHE A 104 -16.12 -1.09 -0.04
C PHE A 104 -16.53 -2.42 0.60
N SER A 105 -17.85 -2.67 0.69
CA SER A 105 -18.43 -3.88 1.27
C SER A 105 -18.18 -5.16 0.45
N LEU A 106 -17.81 -5.00 -0.82
CA LEU A 106 -17.58 -6.09 -1.77
C LEU A 106 -16.11 -6.52 -1.85
N THR A 107 -15.21 -5.72 -1.26
CA THR A 107 -13.78 -6.01 -1.24
C THR A 107 -13.47 -7.26 -0.40
N ARG A 108 -12.51 -8.04 -0.89
CA ARG A 108 -12.03 -9.26 -0.24
C ARG A 108 -10.61 -9.55 -0.66
N VAL A 109 -9.82 -10.19 0.19
CA VAL A 109 -8.48 -10.62 -0.24
C VAL A 109 -8.63 -11.78 -1.22
N GLY A 110 -8.39 -11.49 -2.51
CA GLY A 110 -8.53 -12.49 -3.56
C GLY A 110 -7.30 -13.42 -3.60
N PRO A 111 -7.47 -14.73 -3.88
CA PRO A 111 -6.34 -15.68 -3.94
C PRO A 111 -5.30 -15.29 -5.01
N LEU A 112 -5.76 -14.69 -6.12
CA LEU A 112 -4.86 -14.16 -7.15
C LEU A 112 -3.95 -13.04 -6.63
N SER A 113 -4.40 -12.23 -5.68
CA SER A 113 -3.57 -11.16 -5.09
C SER A 113 -2.41 -11.75 -4.28
N VAL A 114 -2.69 -12.80 -3.49
CA VAL A 114 -1.69 -13.55 -2.72
C VAL A 114 -0.66 -14.16 -3.66
N THR A 115 -1.09 -14.93 -4.67
CA THR A 115 -0.19 -15.57 -5.63
C THR A 115 0.65 -14.54 -6.41
N ARG A 116 0.07 -13.40 -6.82
CA ARG A 116 0.81 -12.33 -7.49
C ARG A 116 1.86 -11.72 -6.56
N LYS A 117 1.53 -11.48 -5.29
CA LYS A 117 2.46 -10.96 -4.27
C LYS A 117 3.61 -11.93 -4.04
N GLU A 118 3.34 -13.22 -3.86
CA GLU A 118 4.36 -14.26 -3.69
C GLU A 118 5.33 -14.31 -4.87
N LYS A 119 4.79 -14.32 -6.10
CA LYS A 119 5.61 -14.31 -7.33
C LYS A 119 6.47 -13.06 -7.41
N ARG A 120 5.92 -11.89 -7.09
CA ARG A 120 6.66 -10.61 -7.08
C ARG A 120 7.79 -10.62 -6.06
N ILE A 121 7.51 -11.02 -4.82
CA ILE A 121 8.52 -11.11 -3.75
C ILE A 121 9.61 -12.12 -4.15
N SER A 122 9.23 -13.28 -4.67
CA SER A 122 10.18 -14.29 -5.15
C SER A 122 11.10 -13.76 -6.25
N ALA A 123 10.53 -13.06 -7.24
CA ALA A 123 11.31 -12.45 -8.32
C ALA A 123 12.25 -11.36 -7.79
N TYR A 124 11.78 -10.55 -6.84
CA TYR A 124 12.55 -9.50 -6.22
C TYR A 124 13.74 -10.04 -5.41
N VAL A 125 13.50 -11.06 -4.57
CA VAL A 125 14.54 -11.75 -3.79
C VAL A 125 15.60 -12.34 -4.72
N ARG A 126 15.22 -13.08 -5.77
CA ARG A 126 16.18 -13.61 -6.76
C ARG A 126 17.00 -12.53 -7.46
N SER A 127 16.42 -11.35 -7.65
CA SER A 127 17.16 -10.22 -8.21
C SER A 127 18.18 -9.68 -7.21
N LEU A 128 17.79 -9.52 -5.93
CA LEU A 128 18.69 -9.07 -4.88
C LEU A 128 19.81 -10.06 -4.63
N GLU A 129 19.53 -11.36 -4.60
CA GLU A 129 20.53 -12.41 -4.44
C GLU A 129 21.69 -12.28 -5.43
N ARG A 130 21.38 -12.04 -6.70
CA ARG A 130 22.38 -11.90 -7.78
C ARG A 130 23.27 -10.66 -7.64
N HIS A 131 22.78 -9.60 -7.01
CA HIS A 131 23.47 -8.32 -6.95
C HIS A 131 23.91 -7.92 -5.54
N TRP A 132 23.61 -8.74 -4.52
CA TRP A 132 23.75 -8.37 -3.11
C TRP A 132 25.16 -7.94 -2.73
N GLY A 133 26.18 -8.66 -3.23
CA GLY A 133 27.58 -8.35 -2.98
C GLY A 133 28.06 -7.03 -3.60
N LEU A 134 27.33 -6.50 -4.58
CA LEU A 134 27.64 -5.24 -5.28
C LEU A 134 26.95 -4.03 -4.63
N LEU A 135 26.05 -4.25 -3.68
CA LEU A 135 25.30 -3.19 -3.01
C LEU A 135 26.14 -2.53 -1.92
N SER A 136 26.00 -1.20 -1.79
CA SER A 136 26.47 -0.50 -0.61
C SER A 136 25.69 -0.94 0.63
N ASP A 137 26.25 -0.76 1.82
CA ASP A 137 25.57 -1.17 3.06
C ASP A 137 24.27 -0.40 3.30
N GLN A 138 24.22 0.88 2.90
CA GLN A 138 22.99 1.66 2.92
C GLN A 138 21.91 1.06 1.99
N ALA A 139 22.29 0.61 0.78
CA ALA A 139 21.37 -0.04 -0.13
C ALA A 139 20.90 -1.41 0.41
N LYS A 140 21.80 -2.18 1.04
CA LYS A 140 21.45 -3.43 1.71
C LYS A 140 20.42 -3.21 2.81
N LEU A 141 20.64 -2.20 3.66
CA LEU A 141 19.69 -1.83 4.72
C LEU A 141 18.32 -1.44 4.14
N HIS A 142 18.31 -0.57 3.14
CA HIS A 142 17.08 -0.14 2.47
C HIS A 142 16.29 -1.33 1.90
N TYR A 143 16.96 -2.25 1.22
CA TYR A 143 16.31 -3.42 0.64
C TYR A 143 15.91 -4.48 1.66
N GLY A 144 16.65 -4.62 2.76
CA GLY A 144 16.26 -5.47 3.89
C GLY A 144 14.93 -5.02 4.49
N VAL A 145 14.79 -3.72 4.79
CA VAL A 145 13.53 -3.13 5.26
C VAL A 145 12.40 -3.32 4.26
N LYS A 146 12.67 -3.14 2.96
CA LYS A 146 11.67 -3.33 1.90
C LYS A 146 11.19 -4.78 1.81
N ILE A 147 12.10 -5.77 1.88
CA ILE A 147 11.73 -7.19 1.90
C ILE A 147 10.90 -7.50 3.14
N ARG A 148 11.35 -7.07 4.33
CA ARG A 148 10.60 -7.28 5.58
C ARG A 148 9.16 -6.81 5.44
N ARG A 149 8.96 -5.55 5.02
CA ARG A 149 7.63 -4.98 4.83
C ARG A 149 6.80 -5.78 3.83
N GLU A 150 7.38 -6.16 2.69
CA GLU A 150 6.68 -6.96 1.69
C GLU A 150 6.25 -8.34 2.22
N LEU A 151 7.06 -8.97 3.07
CA LEU A 151 6.70 -10.24 3.71
C LEU A 151 5.58 -10.07 4.75
N GLN A 152 5.63 -9.01 5.56
CA GLN A 152 4.53 -8.71 6.48
C GLN A 152 3.23 -8.49 5.70
N ARG A 153 3.27 -7.74 4.60
CA ARG A 153 2.10 -7.55 3.73
C ARG A 153 1.59 -8.87 3.16
N LEU A 154 2.50 -9.75 2.71
CA LEU A 154 2.12 -11.09 2.24
C LEU A 154 1.42 -11.90 3.35
N GLN A 155 1.91 -11.83 4.59
CA GLN A 155 1.30 -12.53 5.72
C GLN A 155 -0.14 -12.06 5.98
N PHE A 156 -0.40 -10.74 5.96
CA PHE A 156 -1.76 -10.21 6.06
C PHE A 156 -2.66 -10.78 4.94
N LEU A 157 -2.17 -10.78 3.70
CA LEU A 157 -2.92 -11.31 2.57
C LEU A 157 -3.19 -12.83 2.70
N GLN A 158 -2.21 -13.62 3.15
CA GLN A 158 -2.36 -15.06 3.37
C GLN A 158 -3.39 -15.36 4.48
N ASN A 159 -3.53 -14.47 5.46
CA ASN A 159 -4.55 -14.56 6.50
C ASN A 159 -5.91 -14.00 6.09
N GLY A 160 -6.09 -13.56 4.84
CA GLY A 160 -7.33 -12.96 4.36
C GLY A 160 -7.60 -11.56 4.95
N GLN A 161 -6.57 -10.88 5.46
CA GLN A 161 -6.68 -9.58 6.12
C GLN A 161 -6.22 -8.45 5.21
N ALA A 162 -6.87 -7.28 5.34
CA ALA A 162 -6.42 -6.08 4.68
C ALA A 162 -5.03 -5.67 5.18
N VAL A 163 -4.17 -5.23 4.27
CA VAL A 163 -2.82 -4.79 4.59
C VAL A 163 -2.87 -3.39 5.20
N PRO A 164 -2.40 -3.17 6.45
CA PRO A 164 -2.44 -1.86 7.07
C PRO A 164 -1.39 -0.90 6.49
N PRO A 165 -1.55 0.42 6.73
CA PRO A 165 -0.54 1.44 6.42
C PRO A 165 0.87 1.05 6.89
N THR A 166 1.89 1.41 6.09
CA THR A 166 3.29 1.00 6.31
C THR A 166 3.81 1.30 7.71
N LYS A 167 3.46 2.46 8.28
CA LYS A 167 3.88 2.84 9.63
C LYS A 167 3.34 1.90 10.71
N LEU A 168 2.13 1.37 10.54
CA LEU A 168 1.57 0.37 11.45
C LEU A 168 2.30 -0.98 11.32
N LEU A 169 2.75 -1.35 10.12
CA LEU A 169 3.60 -2.54 9.93
C LEU A 169 4.93 -2.42 10.66
N ASP A 170 5.53 -1.22 10.66
CA ASP A 170 6.80 -0.96 11.33
C ASP A 170 6.64 -0.93 12.86
N ILE A 171 5.59 -0.30 13.38
CA ILE A 171 5.28 -0.30 14.83
C ILE A 171 5.07 -1.72 15.33
N ALA A 172 4.24 -2.51 14.65
CA ALA A 172 3.97 -3.90 15.03
C ALA A 172 5.24 -4.77 15.03
N PHE A 173 6.20 -4.48 14.15
CA PHE A 173 7.50 -5.16 14.14
C PHE A 173 8.35 -4.76 15.35
N ALA A 174 8.51 -3.47 15.60
CA ALA A 174 9.30 -2.94 16.71
C ALA A 174 8.78 -3.40 18.08
N SER A 175 7.46 -3.41 18.28
CA SER A 175 6.84 -3.90 19.52
C SER A 175 7.09 -5.38 19.80
N ARG A 176 7.32 -6.20 18.77
CA ARG A 176 7.64 -7.63 18.90
C ARG A 176 9.13 -7.89 19.10
N ALA A 177 10.01 -7.01 18.60
CA ALA A 177 11.46 -7.13 18.80
C ALA A 177 11.89 -6.94 20.28
N GLY A 178 11.02 -6.36 21.13
CA GLY A 178 11.22 -6.24 22.58
C GLY A 178 11.05 -7.54 23.38
N GLY A 179 10.59 -8.63 22.76
CA GLY A 179 10.51 -9.94 23.40
C GLY A 179 10.58 -11.06 22.37
N GLY A 180 11.74 -11.71 22.23
CA GLY A 180 11.93 -13.00 21.56
C GLY A 180 11.41 -13.11 20.11
N PHE A 181 12.34 -13.21 19.15
CA PHE A 181 12.10 -13.33 17.70
C PHE A 181 11.10 -14.44 17.30
N ASP A 182 9.80 -14.12 17.22
CA ASP A 182 8.73 -15.06 16.77
C ASP A 182 7.99 -14.61 15.49
N SER A 183 8.28 -13.40 14.96
CA SER A 183 7.41 -12.75 13.97
C SER A 183 7.50 -13.26 12.53
N LEU A 184 8.37 -14.23 12.23
CA LEU A 184 8.43 -14.89 10.92
C LEU A 184 7.82 -16.29 10.94
N GLN A 185 7.48 -16.89 12.08
CA GLN A 185 7.07 -18.30 12.15
C GLN A 185 5.77 -18.66 11.40
N CYS A 186 5.00 -17.67 10.93
CA CYS A 186 3.69 -17.87 10.32
C CYS A 186 3.66 -17.75 8.78
N VAL A 187 4.77 -17.42 8.10
CA VAL A 187 4.80 -17.39 6.62
C VAL A 187 5.14 -18.79 6.09
N SER A 188 4.24 -19.75 6.23
CA SER A 188 4.49 -21.13 5.78
C SER A 188 4.79 -21.17 4.27
N GLY A 189 6.01 -21.56 3.88
CA GLY A 189 6.30 -21.89 2.49
C GLY A 189 7.78 -21.90 2.08
N PRO A 190 8.08 -22.37 0.85
CA PRO A 190 9.43 -22.43 0.29
C PRO A 190 10.12 -21.06 0.20
N LEU A 191 9.33 -19.98 0.06
CA LEU A 191 9.83 -18.62 -0.08
C LEU A 191 10.44 -18.09 1.21
N GLN A 192 9.83 -18.39 2.36
CA GLN A 192 10.36 -17.96 3.66
C GLN A 192 11.71 -18.64 3.95
N LYS A 193 11.82 -19.95 3.71
CA LYS A 193 13.07 -20.69 3.89
C LYS A 193 14.21 -20.12 3.05
N LYS A 194 13.92 -19.72 1.80
CA LYS A 194 14.91 -19.07 0.93
C LYS A 194 15.36 -17.72 1.45
N ILE A 195 14.43 -16.88 1.91
CA ILE A 195 14.74 -15.55 2.43
C ILE A 195 15.55 -15.64 3.73
N LEU A 196 15.14 -16.52 4.66
CA LEU A 196 15.88 -16.75 5.91
C LEU A 196 17.27 -17.33 5.68
N ALA A 197 17.47 -18.12 4.62
CA ALA A 197 18.78 -18.66 4.26
C ALA A 197 19.72 -17.60 3.66
N PHE A 198 19.19 -16.55 3.02
CA PHE A 198 19.98 -15.55 2.30
C PHE A 198 20.17 -14.24 3.07
N PHE A 199 19.21 -13.85 3.89
CA PHE A 199 19.27 -12.63 4.71
C PHE A 199 19.40 -13.03 6.18
N PRO A 200 20.61 -12.93 6.77
CA PRO A 200 20.77 -13.14 8.20
C PRO A 200 19.83 -12.18 8.94
N LEU A 201 19.12 -12.70 9.94
CA LEU A 201 18.15 -11.94 10.74
C LEU A 201 18.78 -10.69 11.38
N SER A 202 20.11 -10.68 11.56
CA SER A 202 20.91 -9.55 12.03
C SER A 202 20.95 -8.34 11.09
N PHE A 203 20.48 -8.46 9.84
CA PHE A 203 20.39 -7.34 8.87
C PHE A 203 18.97 -6.78 8.71
N MET A 204 17.99 -7.31 9.45
CA MET A 204 16.63 -6.78 9.46
C MET A 204 16.42 -5.97 10.76
N PRO A 205 16.63 -4.64 10.73
CA PRO A 205 16.37 -3.77 11.88
C PRO A 205 14.88 -3.73 12.24
#